data_AF-A0A2S6NMX0-F1
#
_entry.id   AF-A0A2S6NMX0-F1
#
_cell.length_a   1.000
_cell.length_b   1.000
_cell.length_c   1.000
_cell.angle_alpha   90.00
_cell.angle_beta   90.00
_cell.angle_gamma   90.00
#
_symmetry.space_group_name_H-M   'P 1'
#
loop_
_entity.id
_entity.type
_entity.pdbx_description
1 polymer ?
#
loop_
_entity_poly.entity_id
_entity_poly.type
_entity_poly.pdbx_seq_one_letter_code
_entity_poly.pdbx_strand_id
1 'polypeptide(L)'
;MTTENLAGKAEQLYNYVQERCLWQFFSRTWDRQENIDGILHATGELLCGKQPPRHTPMEKLFYSDAVIMAADFRQRFPWIEAEQPSHIHELMQAVKEKVTEIAVTKSLNHELNHSLY
;
A
#
# COMPACT_ATOMS: atom_id res chain seq x y z
N MET A 1 25.27 3.53 10.49
CA MET A 1 23.92 3.40 9.90
C MET A 1 24.13 3.17 8.43
N THR A 2 23.83 1.98 7.94
CA THR A 2 23.90 1.67 6.51
C THR A 2 22.80 2.45 5.81
N THR A 3 23.15 3.28 4.83
CA THR A 3 22.16 3.96 3.99
C THR A 3 21.45 2.90 3.17
N GLU A 4 20.22 2.53 3.57
CA GLU A 4 19.42 1.59 2.79
C GLU A 4 18.99 2.23 1.48
N ASN A 5 19.19 1.49 0.38
CA ASN A 5 18.71 1.87 -0.93
C ASN A 5 17.17 1.71 -1.00
N LEU A 6 16.57 2.20 -2.09
CA LEU A 6 15.12 2.19 -2.29
C LEU A 6 14.49 0.80 -2.14
N ALA A 7 15.18 -0.26 -2.59
CA ALA A 7 14.71 -1.63 -2.48
C ALA A 7 14.60 -2.11 -1.01
N GLY A 8 15.61 -1.81 -0.17
CA GLY A 8 15.57 -2.16 1.25
C GLY A 8 14.45 -1.43 2.01
N LYS A 9 14.22 -0.16 1.68
CA LYS A 9 13.12 0.63 2.23
C LYS A 9 11.76 0.11 1.79
N ALA A 10 11.59 -0.20 0.49
CA ALA A 10 10.37 -0.81 -0.02
C ALA A 10 10.07 -2.16 0.65
N GLU A 11 11.11 -2.97 0.94
CA GLU A 11 10.97 -4.23 1.67
C GLU A 11 10.37 -4.04 3.06
N GLN A 12 10.85 -3.03 3.80
CA GLN A 12 10.33 -2.72 5.14
C GLN A 12 8.85 -2.35 5.11
N LEU A 13 8.46 -1.49 4.16
CA LEU A 13 7.06 -1.08 3.99
C LEU A 13 6.18 -2.25 3.55
N TYR A 14 6.67 -3.07 2.62
CA TYR A 14 5.99 -4.31 2.19
C TYR A 14 5.78 -5.28 3.36
N ASN A 15 6.80 -5.49 4.20
CA ASN A 15 6.70 -6.39 5.36
C ASN A 15 5.64 -5.93 6.35
N TYR A 16 5.54 -4.63 6.61
CA TYR A 16 4.45 -4.07 7.40
C TYR A 16 3.08 -4.39 6.78
N VAL A 17 2.93 -4.18 5.47
CA VAL A 17 1.65 -4.48 4.78
C VAL A 17 1.28 -5.94 4.95
N GLN A 18 2.24 -6.86 4.78
CA GLN A 18 2.01 -8.30 4.94
C GLN A 18 1.58 -8.69 6.37
N GLU A 19 2.19 -8.10 7.41
CA GLU A 19 1.89 -8.49 8.80
C GLU A 19 0.64 -7.79 9.38
N ARG A 20 0.26 -6.63 8.84
CA ARG A 20 -0.72 -5.74 9.49
C ARG A 20 -1.99 -5.50 8.68
N CYS A 21 -1.90 -5.50 7.36
CA CYS A 21 -3.02 -5.13 6.50
C CYS A 21 -3.82 -6.36 6.07
N LEU A 22 -5.13 -6.16 5.82
CA LEU A 22 -6.04 -7.21 5.32
C LEU A 22 -6.66 -6.86 3.96
N TRP A 23 -6.62 -5.60 3.55
CA TRP A 23 -7.25 -5.10 2.32
C TRP A 23 -6.67 -5.75 1.06
N GLN A 24 -5.41 -6.19 1.09
CA GLN A 24 -4.75 -6.92 0.00
C GLN A 24 -5.20 -8.38 -0.12
N PHE A 25 -5.96 -8.90 0.85
CA PHE A 25 -6.43 -10.29 0.88
C PHE A 25 -7.93 -10.43 0.60
N PHE A 26 -8.57 -9.41 0.01
CA PHE A 26 -9.97 -9.46 -0.40
C PHE A 26 -10.27 -10.63 -1.35
N SER A 27 -11.54 -10.98 -1.47
CA SER A 27 -11.95 -12.29 -2.00
C SER A 27 -11.73 -12.47 -3.50
N ARG A 28 -11.61 -11.39 -4.28
CA ARG A 28 -11.44 -11.43 -5.73
C ARG A 28 -10.27 -10.58 -6.21
N THR A 29 -9.74 -10.91 -7.39
CA THR A 29 -8.63 -10.20 -8.03
C THR A 29 -8.94 -8.71 -8.19
N TRP A 30 -10.15 -8.37 -8.68
CA TRP A 30 -10.52 -6.97 -8.90
C TRP A 30 -10.63 -6.19 -7.59
N ASP A 31 -11.13 -6.80 -6.52
CA ASP A 31 -11.19 -6.18 -5.19
C ASP A 31 -9.79 -5.93 -4.63
N ARG A 32 -8.90 -6.93 -4.76
CA ARG A 32 -7.50 -6.78 -4.33
C ARG A 32 -6.84 -5.64 -5.09
N GLN A 33 -7.02 -5.58 -6.41
CA GLN A 33 -6.40 -4.55 -7.23
C GLN A 33 -6.94 -3.15 -6.90
N GLU A 34 -8.26 -3.02 -6.72
CA GLU A 34 -8.91 -1.76 -6.30
C GLU A 34 -8.35 -1.27 -4.96
N ASN A 35 -8.27 -2.16 -3.96
CA ASN A 35 -7.73 -1.82 -2.65
C ASN A 35 -6.24 -1.48 -2.68
N ILE A 36 -5.42 -2.30 -3.36
CA ILE A 36 -3.97 -2.06 -3.51
C ILE A 36 -3.73 -0.67 -4.11
N ASP A 37 -4.44 -0.34 -5.20
CA ASP A 37 -4.24 0.90 -5.92
C ASP A 37 -4.74 2.11 -5.11
N GLY A 38 -5.96 2.02 -4.57
CA GLY A 38 -6.57 3.12 -3.82
C GLY A 38 -5.83 3.45 -2.53
N ILE A 39 -5.48 2.44 -1.74
CA ILE A 39 -4.88 2.63 -0.40
C ILE A 39 -3.42 3.06 -0.51
N LEU A 40 -2.62 2.47 -1.41
CA LEU A 40 -1.22 2.88 -1.59
C LEU A 40 -1.11 4.29 -2.19
N HIS A 41 -2.00 4.66 -3.12
CA HIS A 41 -2.07 6.03 -3.62
C HIS A 41 -2.39 7.02 -2.49
N ALA A 42 -3.44 6.75 -1.71
CA ALA A 42 -3.84 7.63 -0.60
C ALA A 42 -2.75 7.73 0.47
N THR A 43 -2.03 6.64 0.75
CA THR A 43 -0.90 6.62 1.68
C THR A 43 0.25 7.49 1.18
N GLY A 44 0.61 7.37 -0.11
CA GLY A 44 1.64 8.21 -0.72
C GLY A 44 1.31 9.71 -0.61
N GLU A 45 0.07 10.09 -0.92
CA GLU A 45 -0.36 11.48 -0.80
C GLU A 45 -0.30 11.98 0.65
N LEU A 46 -0.71 11.17 1.62
CA LEU A 46 -0.63 11.52 3.05
C LEU A 46 0.81 11.68 3.53
N LEU A 47 1.74 10.83 3.10
CA LEU A 47 3.16 10.92 3.43
C LEU A 47 3.80 12.17 2.81
N CYS A 48 3.38 12.55 1.61
CA CYS A 48 3.78 13.79 0.94
C CYS A 48 3.11 15.05 1.50
N GLY A 49 2.32 14.94 2.58
CA GLY A 49 1.63 16.08 3.21
C GLY A 49 0.42 16.61 2.42
N LYS A 50 -0.07 15.84 1.44
CA LYS A 50 -1.23 16.20 0.61
C LYS A 50 -2.51 15.54 1.14
N GLN A 51 -3.65 15.94 0.57
CA GLN A 51 -4.96 15.38 0.91
C GLN A 51 -5.42 14.47 -0.24
N PRO A 52 -5.55 13.15 -0.02
CA PRO A 52 -6.12 12.27 -1.02
C PRO A 52 -7.62 12.56 -1.23
N PRO A 53 -8.19 12.15 -2.38
CA PRO A 53 -9.62 12.29 -2.66
C PRO A 53 -10.49 11.66 -1.58
N ARG A 54 -11.64 12.28 -1.27
CA ARG A 54 -12.61 11.83 -0.24
C ARG A 54 -14.07 12.19 -0.61
N HIS A 55 -14.36 12.29 -1.90
CA HIS A 55 -15.66 12.68 -2.43
C HIS A 55 -16.65 11.50 -2.44
N THR A 56 -16.17 10.28 -2.71
CA THR A 56 -17.01 9.08 -2.75
C THR A 56 -16.89 8.24 -1.46
N PRO A 57 -17.85 7.35 -1.16
CA PRO A 57 -17.72 6.41 -0.05
C PRO A 57 -16.46 5.53 -0.15
N MET A 58 -16.09 5.11 -1.37
CA MET A 58 -14.92 4.27 -1.59
C MET A 58 -13.61 5.03 -1.35
N GLU A 59 -13.52 6.27 -1.83
CA GLU A 59 -12.39 7.15 -1.53
C GLU A 59 -12.22 7.40 -0.02
N LYS A 60 -13.32 7.54 0.72
CA LYS A 60 -13.29 7.65 2.19
C LYS A 60 -12.81 6.34 2.86
N LEU A 61 -13.16 5.19 2.29
CA LEU A 61 -12.69 3.89 2.78
C LEU A 61 -11.18 3.76 2.56
N PHE A 62 -10.67 4.03 1.36
CA PHE A 62 -9.23 4.03 1.08
C PHE A 62 -8.47 4.97 2.01
N TYR A 63 -8.99 6.17 2.22
CA TYR A 63 -8.41 7.13 3.17
C TYR A 63 -8.33 6.57 4.60
N SER A 64 -9.34 5.82 5.03
CA SER A 64 -9.41 5.29 6.40
C SER A 64 -8.30 4.27 6.65
N ASP A 65 -8.08 3.34 5.72
CA ASP A 65 -6.95 2.41 5.79
C ASP A 65 -5.60 3.12 5.63
N ALA A 66 -5.51 4.07 4.69
CA ALA A 66 -4.29 4.80 4.40
C ALA A 66 -3.81 5.69 5.56
N VAL A 67 -4.72 6.31 6.32
CA VAL A 67 -4.34 7.13 7.49
C VAL A 67 -3.65 6.30 8.55
N ILE A 68 -4.15 5.10 8.84
CA ILE A 68 -3.53 4.21 9.83
C ILE A 68 -2.17 3.73 9.32
N MET A 69 -2.10 3.30 8.05
CA MET A 69 -0.83 2.86 7.46
C MET A 69 0.22 3.98 7.41
N ALA A 70 -0.17 5.20 7.03
CA ALA A 70 0.74 6.35 7.01
C ALA A 70 1.22 6.73 8.42
N ALA A 71 0.35 6.67 9.43
CA ALA A 71 0.73 6.93 10.82
C ALA A 71 1.73 5.86 11.33
N ASP A 72 1.45 4.59 11.07
CA ASP A 72 2.32 3.49 11.47
C ASP A 72 3.67 3.53 10.74
N PHE A 73 3.68 3.89 9.44
CA PHE A 73 4.92 4.08 8.69
C PHE A 73 5.79 5.18 9.30
N ARG A 74 5.22 6.33 9.65
CA ARG A 74 5.96 7.41 10.33
C ARG A 74 6.53 6.97 11.67
N GLN A 75 5.75 6.19 12.44
CA GLN A 75 6.18 5.71 13.75
C GLN A 75 7.30 4.67 13.65
N ARG A 76 7.20 3.72 12.71
CA ARG A 76 8.09 2.55 12.61
C ARG A 76 9.32 2.81 11.75
N PHE A 77 9.21 3.72 10.79
CA PHE A 77 10.23 4.01 9.80
C PHE A 77 10.55 5.51 9.78
N PRO A 78 11.28 6.04 10.80
CA PRO A 78 11.54 7.48 10.91
C PRO A 78 12.23 8.09 9.68
N TRP A 79 12.91 7.29 8.86
CA TRP A 79 13.53 7.72 7.61
C TRP A 79 12.51 8.25 6.59
N ILE A 80 11.22 7.86 6.69
CA ILE A 80 10.19 8.23 5.72
C ILE A 80 9.90 9.74 5.70
N GLU A 81 10.09 10.42 6.83
CA GLU A 81 9.93 11.88 6.96
C GLU A 81 11.05 12.67 6.26
N ALA A 82 12.20 12.03 6.01
CA ALA A 82 13.32 12.65 5.31
C ALA A 82 13.28 12.44 3.79
N GLU A 83 12.33 11.63 3.29
CA GLU A 83 12.21 11.34 1.87
C GLU A 83 11.53 12.47 1.10
N GLN A 84 11.98 12.67 -0.14
CA GLN A 84 11.31 13.59 -1.05
C GLN A 84 10.04 12.94 -1.62
N PRO A 85 9.03 13.74 -2.00
CA PRO A 85 7.77 13.22 -2.55
C PRO A 85 7.94 12.26 -3.74
N SER A 86 8.93 12.47 -4.61
CA SER A 86 9.22 11.55 -5.72
C SER A 86 9.62 10.16 -5.24
N HIS A 87 10.53 10.07 -4.27
CA HIS A 87 10.94 8.79 -3.69
C HIS A 87 9.80 8.11 -2.92
N ILE A 88 8.94 8.87 -2.25
CA ILE A 88 7.74 8.29 -1.61
C ILE A 88 6.85 7.62 -2.65
N HIS A 89 6.60 8.26 -3.80
CA HIS A 89 5.81 7.64 -4.86
C HIS A 89 6.51 6.42 -5.47
N GLU A 90 7.83 6.45 -5.67
CA GLU A 90 8.60 5.29 -6.13
C GLU A 90 8.54 4.13 -5.12
N LEU A 91 8.62 4.42 -3.82
CA LEU A 91 8.45 3.42 -2.76
C LEU A 91 7.04 2.81 -2.77
N MET A 92 5.99 3.64 -2.88
CA MET A 92 4.60 3.13 -2.98
C MET A 92 4.41 2.27 -4.22
N GLN A 93 5.03 2.63 -5.35
CA GLN A 93 4.98 1.84 -6.57
C GLN A 93 5.71 0.49 -6.40
N ALA A 94 6.89 0.48 -5.79
CA ALA A 94 7.62 -0.76 -5.51
C ALA A 94 6.84 -1.69 -4.54
N VAL A 95 6.19 -1.12 -3.52
CA VAL A 95 5.31 -1.87 -2.62
C VAL A 95 4.11 -2.43 -3.38
N LYS A 96 3.46 -1.61 -4.24
CA LYS A 96 2.33 -2.04 -5.07
C LYS A 96 2.69 -3.24 -5.95
N GLU A 97 3.82 -3.18 -6.64
CA GLU A 97 4.29 -4.25 -7.51
C GLU A 97 4.48 -5.55 -6.74
N LYS A 98 5.13 -5.47 -5.57
CA LYS A 98 5.39 -6.65 -4.74
C LYS A 98 4.12 -7.23 -4.10
N VAL A 99 3.22 -6.38 -3.59
CA VAL A 99 1.93 -6.83 -3.06
C VAL A 99 1.09 -7.47 -4.15
N THR A 100 1.03 -6.87 -5.34
CA THR A 100 0.31 -7.43 -6.50
C THR A 100 0.91 -8.77 -6.93
N GLU A 101 2.24 -8.87 -7.00
CA GLU A 101 2.91 -10.11 -7.37
C GLU A 101 2.52 -11.26 -6.44
N ILE A 102 2.51 -11.03 -5.13
CA ILE A 102 2.26 -12.07 -4.12
C ILE A 102 0.76 -12.34 -3.91
N ALA A 103 -0.04 -11.29 -3.79
CA ALA A 103 -1.46 -11.40 -3.47
C ALA A 103 -2.34 -11.66 -4.69
N VAL A 104 -1.86 -11.42 -5.91
CA VAL A 104 -2.63 -11.62 -7.14
C VAL A 104 -1.88 -12.58 -8.07
N THR A 105 -0.76 -12.15 -8.64
CA THR A 105 -0.12 -12.85 -9.78
C THR A 105 0.36 -14.25 -9.46
N LYS A 106 0.99 -14.44 -8.30
CA LYS A 106 1.55 -15.72 -7.83
C LYS A 106 0.70 -16.37 -6.74
N SER A 107 -0.47 -15.81 -6.44
CA SER A 107 -1.37 -16.42 -5.46
C SER A 107 -1.94 -17.72 -6.02
N LEU A 108 -1.85 -18.79 -5.24
CA LEU A 108 -2.46 -20.09 -5.58
C LEU A 108 -3.94 -20.16 -5.19
N ASN A 109 -4.55 -19.04 -4.79
CA ASN A 109 -5.97 -19.01 -4.47
C ASN A 109 -6.80 -19.05 -5.77
N HIS A 110 -7.34 -20.22 -6.07
CA HIS A 110 -8.17 -20.46 -7.25
C HIS A 110 -9.50 -19.68 -7.26
N GLU A 111 -9.97 -19.20 -6.11
CA GLU A 111 -11.24 -18.45 -6.01
C GLU A 111 -11.13 -17.00 -6.49
N LEU A 112 -9.92 -16.48 -6.69
CA LEU A 112 -9.70 -15.06 -6.98
C LEU A 112 -10.38 -14.57 -8.26
N ASN A 113 -10.60 -15.46 -9.21
CA ASN A 113 -11.19 -15.13 -10.51
C ASN A 113 -12.61 -15.70 -10.68
N HIS A 114 -13.23 -16.21 -9.60
CA HIS A 114 -14.63 -16.63 -9.62
C HIS A 114 -15.54 -15.42 -9.81
N SER A 115 -16.34 -15.41 -10.87
CA SER A 115 -17.26 -14.30 -11.18
C SER A 115 -18.38 -14.11 -10.17
N LEU A 116 -18.77 -15.18 -9.47
CA LEU A 116 -19.74 -15.14 -8.38
C LEU A 116 -19.02 -14.85 -7.07
N TYR A 117 -19.59 -14.01 -6.22
CA TYR A 117 -19.16 -13.82 -4.83
C TYR A 117 -19.55 -14.99 -3.95
#